data_AF-A0A8C2K6I6-F1
#
_entry.id   AF-A0A8C2K6I6-F1
#
_cell.length_a   1.000
_cell.length_b   1.000
_cell.length_c   1.000
_cell.angle_alpha   90.00
_cell.angle_beta   90.00
_cell.angle_gamma   90.00
#
_symmetry.space_group_name_H-M   'P 1'
#
loop_
_entity.id
_entity.type
_entity.pdbx_description
1 polymer ?
#
loop_
_entity_poly.entity_id
_entity_poly.type
_entity_poly.pdbx_seq_one_letter_code
_entity_poly.pdbx_strand_id
1 'polypeptide(L)'
;SIYFENIYMYVHFFCLTVAEDQKVRKPCCTKVSTANVTDPIINIRLQRKSLPCVKAVIFETEQGEFCRDPKLRWVKEKVKHFL
;
A
#
# COMPACT_ATOMS: atom_id res chain seq x y z
N SER A 1 -14.79 39.39 30.90
CA SER A 1 -15.74 38.26 30.93
C SER A 1 -14.99 36.95 30.86
N ILE A 2 -15.10 36.12 31.91
CA ILE A 2 -14.41 34.83 32.09
C ILE A 2 -14.75 33.82 30.97
N TYR A 3 -15.89 34.01 30.29
CA TYR A 3 -16.35 33.18 29.19
C TYR A 3 -15.45 33.20 27.93
N PHE A 4 -14.76 34.30 27.65
CA PHE A 4 -13.94 34.44 26.43
C PHE A 4 -12.60 33.70 26.52
N GLU A 5 -11.94 33.78 27.67
CA GLU A 5 -10.67 33.10 27.96
C GLU A 5 -10.81 31.56 27.95
N ASN A 6 -11.92 31.05 28.48
CA ASN A 6 -12.20 29.61 28.50
C ASN A 6 -12.38 29.04 27.09
N ILE A 7 -13.05 29.76 26.19
CA ILE A 7 -13.20 29.34 24.79
C ILE A 7 -11.83 29.22 24.12
N TYR A 8 -10.94 30.19 24.31
CA TYR A 8 -9.61 30.17 23.71
C TYR A 8 -8.77 28.99 24.21
N MET A 9 -8.82 28.73 25.52
CA MET A 9 -8.16 27.59 26.15
C MET A 9 -8.72 26.25 25.62
N TYR A 10 -10.03 26.13 25.47
CA TYR A 10 -10.67 24.93 24.91
C TYR A 10 -10.29 24.71 23.44
N VAL A 11 -10.31 25.76 22.60
CA VAL A 11 -9.93 25.65 21.18
C VAL A 11 -8.44 25.31 21.03
N HIS A 12 -7.57 25.93 21.84
CA HIS A 12 -6.14 25.61 21.86
C HIS A 12 -5.88 24.16 22.32
N PHE A 13 -6.59 23.71 23.36
CA PHE A 13 -6.52 22.34 23.86
C PHE A 13 -6.99 21.32 22.82
N PHE A 14 -8.10 21.59 22.13
CA PHE A 14 -8.58 20.74 21.03
C PHE A 14 -7.58 20.69 19.86
N CYS A 15 -7.02 21.82 19.44
CA CYS A 15 -6.02 21.87 18.36
C CYS A 15 -4.75 21.07 18.66
N LEU A 16 -4.30 21.02 19.92
CA LEU A 16 -3.11 20.25 20.33
C LEU A 16 -3.30 18.73 20.21
N THR A 17 -4.56 18.25 20.13
CA THR A 17 -4.88 16.82 20.15
C THR A 17 -5.10 16.19 18.77
N VAL A 18 -5.23 16.99 17.70
CA VAL A 18 -5.50 16.49 16.34
C VAL A 18 -4.29 16.68 15.43
N ALA A 19 -3.18 16.03 15.78
CA ALA A 19 -2.17 15.64 14.80
C ALA A 19 -2.38 14.16 14.50
N GLU A 20 -3.38 13.83 13.67
CA GLU A 20 -3.48 12.48 13.13
C GLU A 20 -2.27 12.26 12.21
N ASP A 21 -1.33 11.43 12.66
CA ASP A 21 -0.32 10.82 11.82
C ASP A 21 -1.05 10.00 10.75
N GLN A 22 -1.34 10.63 9.61
CA GLN A 22 -1.74 9.93 8.39
C GLN A 22 -0.52 9.17 7.89
N LYS A 23 -0.17 8.11 8.61
CA LYS A 23 0.77 7.10 8.17
C LYS A 23 0.15 6.48 6.94
N VAL A 24 0.44 7.04 5.76
CA VAL A 24 0.01 6.52 4.46
C VAL A 24 0.49 5.09 4.40
N ARG A 25 -0.38 4.16 4.79
CA ARG A 25 -0.07 2.74 4.77
C ARG A 25 0.10 2.43 3.30
N LYS A 26 1.35 2.17 2.88
CA LYS A 26 1.62 1.85 1.47
C LYS A 26 0.57 0.83 1.01
N PRO A 27 -0.20 1.11 -0.05
CA PRO A 27 -1.23 0.20 -0.49
C PRO A 27 -0.59 -1.17 -0.74
N CYS A 28 -1.23 -2.23 -0.24
CA CYS A 28 -0.77 -3.60 -0.40
C CYS A 28 -1.80 -4.39 -1.20
N CYS A 29 -1.36 -5.47 -1.86
CA CYS A 29 -2.29 -6.35 -2.56
C CYS A 29 -3.20 -7.08 -1.56
N THR A 30 -4.51 -6.82 -1.63
CA THR A 30 -5.54 -7.56 -0.89
C THR A 30 -6.14 -8.70 -1.72
N LYS A 31 -5.94 -8.66 -3.05
CA LYS A 31 -6.33 -9.68 -4.02
C LYS A 31 -5.20 -9.88 -5.04
N VAL A 32 -5.20 -11.03 -5.70
CA VAL A 32 -4.27 -11.36 -6.78
C VAL A 32 -5.06 -11.75 -8.03
N SER A 33 -4.50 -11.44 -9.21
CA SER A 33 -5.05 -11.87 -10.50
C SER A 33 -4.21 -12.98 -11.11
N THR A 34 -4.85 -13.79 -11.95
CA THR A 34 -4.20 -14.84 -12.75
C THR A 34 -3.80 -14.39 -14.16
N ALA A 35 -4.21 -13.17 -14.56
CA ALA A 35 -3.93 -12.62 -15.88
C ALA A 35 -2.43 -12.42 -16.12
N ASN A 36 -1.96 -12.69 -17.33
CA ASN A 36 -0.58 -12.40 -17.71
C ASN A 36 -0.29 -10.89 -17.66
N VAL A 37 0.97 -10.54 -17.43
CA VAL A 37 1.49 -9.18 -17.62
C VAL A 37 2.30 -9.18 -18.90
N THR A 38 1.81 -8.45 -19.90
CA THR A 38 2.49 -8.28 -21.20
C THR A 38 3.32 -7.00 -21.24
N ASP A 39 3.00 -6.04 -20.38
CA ASP A 39 3.71 -4.77 -20.30
C ASP A 39 5.18 -4.96 -19.87
N PRO A 40 6.09 -4.07 -20.30
CA PRO A 40 7.47 -4.08 -19.85
C PRO A 40 7.56 -4.00 -18.32
N ILE A 41 8.24 -4.99 -17.72
CA ILE A 41 8.44 -5.05 -16.27
C ILE A 41 9.67 -4.21 -15.92
N ILE A 42 9.46 -3.18 -15.11
CA ILE A 42 10.51 -2.28 -14.61
C ILE A 42 11.11 -2.85 -13.32
N ASN A 43 10.28 -3.47 -12.49
CA ASN A 43 10.70 -4.01 -11.20
C ASN A 43 9.76 -5.13 -10.71
N ILE A 44 10.26 -5.96 -9.80
CA ILE A 44 9.52 -7.05 -9.17
C ILE A 44 9.68 -7.00 -7.66
N ARG A 45 8.56 -7.03 -6.94
CA ARG A 45 8.54 -7.09 -5.47
C ARG A 45 7.75 -8.28 -4.97
N LEU A 46 8.29 -8.96 -3.96
CA LEU A 46 7.61 -10.04 -3.27
C LEU A 46 6.87 -9.50 -2.04
N GLN A 47 5.55 -9.64 -2.02
CA GLN A 47 4.72 -9.28 -0.89
C GLN A 47 4.47 -10.49 0.01
N ARG A 48 4.86 -10.38 1.28
CA ARG A 48 4.52 -11.36 2.32
C ARG A 48 3.06 -11.19 2.75
N LYS A 49 2.42 -12.29 3.14
CA LYS A 49 1.05 -12.26 3.69
C LYS A 49 1.03 -11.54 5.04
N SER A 50 0.16 -10.55 5.20
CA SER A 50 -0.08 -9.84 6.47
C SER A 50 -1.44 -9.17 6.38
N LEU A 51 -2.46 -9.68 7.08
CA LEU A 51 -3.85 -9.27 6.85
C LEU A 51 -4.04 -7.74 7.01
N PRO A 52 -4.76 -7.07 6.08
CA PRO A 52 -5.57 -7.64 4.99
C PRO A 52 -4.79 -8.03 3.72
N CYS A 53 -3.46 -7.84 3.69
CA CYS A 53 -2.62 -8.14 2.54
C CYS A 53 -2.45 -9.65 2.33
N VAL A 54 -2.59 -10.09 1.08
CA VAL A 54 -2.35 -11.48 0.66
C VAL A 54 -0.91 -11.67 0.19
N LYS A 55 -0.47 -12.93 0.05
CA LYS A 55 0.83 -13.22 -0.56
C LYS A 55 0.75 -12.92 -2.06
N ALA A 56 1.64 -12.08 -2.59
CA ALA A 56 1.60 -11.66 -3.99
C ALA A 56 3.01 -11.45 -4.57
N VAL A 57 3.15 -11.61 -5.88
CA VAL A 57 4.23 -10.99 -6.65
C VAL A 57 3.67 -9.71 -7.26
N ILE A 58 4.33 -8.59 -7.04
CA ILE A 58 3.97 -7.29 -7.59
C ILE A 58 4.91 -7.02 -8.75
N PHE A 59 4.36 -6.91 -9.95
CA PHE A 59 5.09 -6.45 -11.13
C PHE A 59 4.86 -4.94 -11.29
N GLU A 60 5.94 -4.16 -11.25
CA GLU A 60 5.89 -2.73 -11.52
C GLU A 60 6.15 -2.51 -13.02
N THR A 61 5.27 -1.75 -13.66
CA THR A 61 5.27 -1.43 -15.09
C THR A 61 5.04 0.06 -15.26
N GLU A 62 5.20 0.60 -16.46
CA GLU A 62 4.88 2.02 -16.73
C GLU A 62 3.40 2.34 -16.50
N GLN A 63 2.53 1.33 -16.63
CA GLN A 63 1.09 1.40 -16.48
C GLN A 63 0.64 1.26 -15.01
N GLY A 64 1.56 0.86 -14.12
CA GLY A 64 1.32 0.70 -12.69
C GLY A 64 1.72 -0.66 -12.12
N GLU A 65 1.22 -0.95 -10.92
CA GLU A 65 1.53 -2.17 -10.16
C GLU A 65 0.49 -3.27 -10.39
N PHE A 66 0.96 -4.47 -10.72
CA PHE A 66 0.11 -5.65 -10.93
C PHE A 66 0.36 -6.73 -9.88
N CYS A 67 -0.65 -6.99 -9.05
CA CYS A 67 -0.67 -8.09 -8.08
C CYS A 67 -0.97 -9.43 -8.77
N ARG A 68 -0.03 -10.39 -8.72
CA ARG A 68 -0.15 -11.71 -9.34
C ARG A 68 0.09 -12.85 -8.36
N ASP A 69 -0.59 -13.96 -8.59
CA ASP A 69 -0.49 -15.12 -7.71
C ASP A 69 0.88 -15.80 -7.85
N PRO A 70 1.71 -15.85 -6.78
CA PRO A 70 3.03 -16.49 -6.80
C PRO A 70 3.00 -17.99 -7.13
N LYS A 71 1.83 -18.65 -7.09
CA LYS A 71 1.69 -20.07 -7.40
C LYS A 71 1.74 -20.37 -8.90
N LEU A 72 1.39 -19.39 -9.74
CA LEU A 72 1.31 -19.57 -11.20
C LEU A 72 2.69 -19.82 -11.81
N ARG A 73 2.74 -20.74 -12.78
CA ARG A 73 4.01 -21.16 -13.40
C ARG A 73 4.71 -19.99 -14.10
N TRP A 74 3.97 -19.24 -14.91
CA TRP A 74 4.51 -18.09 -15.64
C TRP A 74 5.02 -16.97 -14.72
N VAL A 75 4.40 -16.78 -13.54
CA VAL A 75 4.87 -15.79 -12.55
C VAL A 75 6.24 -16.21 -12.03
N LYS A 76 6.41 -17.49 -11.69
CA LYS A 76 7.71 -18.03 -11.24
C LYS A 76 8.77 -17.92 -12.32
N GLU A 77 8.42 -18.22 -13.56
CA GLU A 77 9.31 -18.09 -14.72
C GLU A 77 9.74 -16.63 -14.92
N LYS A 78 8.80 -15.67 -14.85
CA LYS A 78 9.12 -14.24 -14.95
C LYS A 78 10.02 -13.74 -13.82
N VAL A 79 9.73 -14.12 -12.57
CA VAL A 79 10.56 -13.78 -11.41
C VAL A 79 11.98 -14.34 -11.58
N LYS A 80 12.11 -15.58 -12.04
CA LYS A 80 13.42 -16.23 -12.27
C LYS A 80 14.22 -15.58 -13.40
N HIS A 81 13.57 -15.09 -14.45
CA HIS A 81 14.28 -14.42 -15.55
C HIS A 81 14.68 -12.97 -15.21
N PHE A 82 14.01 -12.35 -14.25
CA PHE A 82 14.23 -10.96 -13.89
C PHE A 82 15.26 -10.77 -12.77
N LEU A 83 15.36 -11.75 -11.85
CA LEU A 83 16.36 -11.80 -10.78
C LEU A 83 17.57 -12.64 -11.20
#